data_AF-A0A1L5KV01-F1
#
_entry.id   AF-A0A1L5KV01-F1
#
_cell.length_a   1.000
_cell.length_b   1.000
_cell.length_c   1.000
_cell.angle_alpha   90.00
_cell.angle_beta   90.00
_cell.angle_gamma   90.00
#
_symmetry.space_group_name_H-M   'P 1'
#
loop_
_entity.id
_entity.type
_entity.pdbx_description
1 polymer ?
#
loop_
_entity_poly.entity_id
_entity_poly.type
_entity_poly.pdbx_seq_one_letter_code
_entity_poly.pdbx_strand_id
1 'polypeptide(L)'
;MPSLLVKRFPMLIAGYNTMPPAKKKNVDIGGLSSFMRRHLVIMGALWILFTVVLELTGQTDTLAVIYVIYLLPYVVWMLVRAQRYDHN
;
A
#
# COMPACT_ATOMS: atom_id res chain seq x y z
N MET A 1 0.80 -15.16 -2.10
CA MET A 1 -0.42 -15.04 -2.93
C MET A 1 -1.57 -14.34 -2.17
N PRO A 2 -1.48 -13.05 -1.80
CA PRO A 2 -2.55 -12.37 -1.03
C PRO A 2 -3.62 -11.67 -1.89
N SER A 3 -3.36 -11.44 -3.18
CA SER A 3 -4.20 -10.63 -4.07
C SER A 3 -5.47 -11.31 -4.59
N LEU A 4 -5.67 -12.60 -4.30
CA LEU A 4 -6.84 -13.37 -4.76
C LEU A 4 -8.05 -13.21 -3.83
N LEU A 5 -7.82 -13.04 -2.52
CA LEU A 5 -8.88 -12.96 -1.52
C LEU A 5 -9.64 -11.64 -1.56
N VAL A 6 -8.95 -10.50 -1.66
CA VAL A 6 -9.60 -9.18 -1.73
C VAL A 6 -10.34 -8.97 -3.05
N LYS A 7 -9.87 -9.57 -4.15
CA LYS A 7 -10.59 -9.60 -5.43
C LYS A 7 -11.88 -10.42 -5.35
N ARG A 8 -11.88 -11.50 -4.56
CA ARG A 8 -13.04 -12.38 -4.38
C ARG A 8 -14.00 -11.89 -3.30
N PHE A 9 -13.50 -11.16 -2.31
CA PHE A 9 -14.25 -10.60 -1.19
C PHE A 9 -13.87 -9.11 -0.98
N PRO A 10 -14.43 -8.19 -1.80
CA PRO A 10 -14.21 -6.76 -1.61
C PRO A 10 -14.76 -6.24 -0.27
N MET A 11 -15.59 -7.05 0.41
CA MET A 11 -16.07 -6.83 1.78
C MET A 11 -14.95 -6.64 2.82
N LEU A 12 -13.72 -7.08 2.51
CA LEU A 12 -12.53 -6.93 3.35
C LEU A 12 -11.89 -5.53 3.23
N ILE A 13 -12.31 -4.71 2.26
CA ILE A 13 -11.88 -3.32 2.14
C ILE A 13 -12.63 -2.52 3.21
N ALA A 14 -11.90 -1.99 4.19
CA ALA A 14 -12.49 -1.13 5.22
C ALA A 14 -13.25 0.04 4.58
N GLY A 15 -14.51 0.24 4.97
CA GLY A 15 -15.41 1.24 4.37
C GLY A 15 -16.24 0.75 3.19
N TYR A 16 -15.90 -0.37 2.53
CA TYR A 16 -16.71 -0.92 1.45
C TYR A 16 -18.09 -1.39 1.93
N ASN A 17 -18.22 -1.82 3.18
CA ASN A 17 -19.51 -2.21 3.76
C ASN A 17 -20.44 -1.04 4.02
N THR A 18 -19.90 0.10 4.46
CA THR A 18 -20.65 1.33 4.78
C THR A 18 -20.90 2.22 3.56
N MET A 19 -20.28 1.93 2.42
CA MET A 19 -20.43 2.68 1.18
C MET A 19 -21.82 2.45 0.54
N PRO A 20 -22.48 3.45 -0.05
CA PRO A 20 -23.76 3.26 -0.75
C PRO A 20 -23.61 2.32 -1.96
N PRO A 21 -24.63 1.49 -2.27
CA PRO A 21 -24.55 0.49 -3.35
C PRO A 21 -24.24 1.09 -4.73
N ALA A 22 -24.66 2.33 -4.99
CA ALA A 22 -24.33 3.06 -6.22
C ALA A 22 -22.82 3.35 -6.35
N LYS A 23 -22.13 3.66 -5.25
CA LYS A 23 -20.68 3.88 -5.23
C LYS A 23 -19.90 2.55 -5.30
N LYS A 24 -20.38 1.50 -4.61
CA LYS A 24 -19.74 0.16 -4.62
C LYS A 24 -19.55 -0.42 -6.02
N LYS A 25 -20.47 -0.12 -6.95
CA LYS A 25 -20.45 -0.61 -8.33
C LYS A 25 -19.39 0.10 -9.20
N ASN A 26 -18.99 1.30 -8.81
CA ASN A 26 -18.05 2.14 -9.56
C ASN A 26 -16.61 2.07 -9.03
N VAL A 27 -16.38 1.42 -7.88
CA VAL A 27 -15.02 1.23 -7.34
C VAL A 27 -14.23 0.30 -8.26
N ASP A 28 -13.07 0.76 -8.74
CA ASP A 28 -12.15 -0.08 -9.49
C ASP A 28 -11.33 -0.97 -8.54
N ILE A 29 -11.96 -2.05 -8.06
CA ILE A 29 -11.34 -3.05 -7.20
C ILE A 29 -10.12 -3.70 -7.89
N GLY A 30 -10.16 -3.84 -9.21
CA GLY A 30 -9.07 -4.40 -10.01
C GLY A 30 -7.84 -3.51 -9.99
N GLY A 31 -8.01 -2.23 -10.31
CA GLY A 31 -6.99 -1.19 -10.27
C GLY A 31 -6.44 -0.99 -8.86
N LEU A 32 -7.31 -0.87 -7.86
CA LEU A 32 -6.92 -0.69 -6.46
C LEU A 32 -6.10 -1.88 -5.93
N SER A 33 -6.54 -3.11 -6.19
CA SER A 33 -5.82 -4.31 -5.74
C SER A 33 -4.46 -4.48 -6.44
N SER A 34 -4.38 -4.14 -7.73
CA SER A 34 -3.11 -4.16 -8.48
C SER A 34 -2.15 -3.06 -7.97
N PHE A 35 -2.67 -1.87 -7.74
CA PHE A 35 -1.94 -0.73 -7.16
C PHE A 35 -1.35 -1.09 -5.79
N MET A 36 -2.19 -1.59 -4.87
CA MET A 36 -1.74 -2.02 -3.54
C MET A 36 -0.69 -3.13 -3.62
N ARG A 37 -0.91 -4.15 -4.45
CA ARG A 37 0.05 -5.25 -4.62
C ARG A 37 1.41 -4.72 -5.09
N ARG A 38 1.43 -3.85 -6.10
CA ARG A 38 2.67 -3.32 -6.66
C ARG A 38 3.44 -2.49 -5.64
N HIS A 39 2.75 -1.66 -4.86
CA HIS A 39 3.38 -0.82 -3.85
C HIS A 39 3.88 -1.63 -2.64
N LEU A 40 3.18 -2.71 -2.25
CA LEU A 40 3.66 -3.65 -1.23
C LEU A 40 4.95 -4.36 -1.67
N VAL A 41 5.03 -4.79 -2.93
CA VAL A 41 6.25 -5.41 -3.48
C VAL A 41 7.41 -4.40 -3.49
N ILE A 42 7.16 -3.16 -3.92
CA ILE A 42 8.18 -2.09 -3.91
C ILE A 42 8.67 -1.82 -2.49
N MET A 43 7.77 -1.74 -1.51
CA MET A 43 8.13 -1.54 -0.10
C MET A 43 9.03 -2.67 0.44
N GLY A 44 8.68 -3.93 0.16
CA GLY A 44 9.51 -5.07 0.57
C GLY A 44 10.87 -5.07 -0.11
N ALA A 45 10.94 -4.74 -1.40
CA ALA A 45 12.20 -4.66 -2.13
C ALA A 45 13.10 -3.53 -1.62
N LEU A 46 12.53 -2.35 -1.36
CA LEU A 46 13.25 -1.21 -0.78
C LEU A 46 13.76 -1.54 0.62
N TRP A 47 12.98 -2.26 1.43
CA TRP A 47 13.43 -2.71 2.75
C TRP A 47 14.73 -3.51 2.64
N ILE A 48 14.72 -4.58 1.84
CA ILE A 48 15.88 -5.45 1.67
C ILE A 48 17.09 -4.65 1.15
N LEU A 49 16.86 -3.74 0.19
CA LEU A 49 17.92 -2.90 -0.35
C LEU A 49 18.54 -2.00 0.72
N PHE A 50 17.71 -1.28 1.50
CA PHE A 50 18.19 -0.36 2.54
C PHE A 50 18.92 -1.10 3.67
N THR A 51 18.44 -2.28 4.07
CA THR A 51 19.13 -3.08 5.10
C THR A 51 20.52 -3.50 4.62
N VAL A 52 20.63 -4.01 3.39
CA VAL A 52 21.93 -4.44 2.83
C VAL A 52 22.89 -3.25 2.71
N VAL A 53 22.42 -2.10 2.21
CA VAL A 53 23.26 -0.90 2.07
C VAL A 53 23.74 -0.38 3.43
N LEU A 54 22.87 -0.38 4.44
CA LEU A 54 23.23 0.12 5.78
C LEU A 54 24.11 -0.85 6.55
N GLU A 55 23.95 -2.16 6.35
CA GLU A 55 24.88 -3.16 6.87
C GLU A 55 26.28 -2.99 6.24
N LEU A 56 26.36 -2.81 4.91
CA LEU A 56 27.63 -2.60 4.22
C LEU A 56 28.34 -1.30 4.62
N THR A 57 27.59 -0.28 5.02
CA THR A 57 28.13 1.02 5.45
C THR A 57 28.30 1.14 6.97
N GLY A 58 27.89 0.12 7.75
CA GLY A 58 27.96 0.11 9.21
C GLY A 58 27.01 1.10 9.90
N GLN A 59 25.95 1.52 9.22
CA GLN A 59 25.01 2.58 9.67
C GLN A 59 23.63 2.02 10.04
N THR A 60 23.57 0.83 10.62
CA THR A 60 22.32 0.11 10.93
C THR A 60 21.35 0.91 11.79
N ASP A 61 21.84 1.79 12.67
CA ASP A 61 21.01 2.66 13.52
C ASP A 61 20.19 3.70 12.73
N THR A 62 20.59 4.00 11.50
CA THR A 62 19.93 4.98 10.62
C THR A 62 18.63 4.45 10.02
N LEU A 63 18.43 3.12 10.00
CA LEU A 63 17.24 2.48 9.44
C LEU A 63 15.95 3.03 10.05
N ALA A 64 15.88 3.14 11.37
CA ALA A 64 14.68 3.58 12.07
C ALA A 64 14.27 5.01 11.70
N VAL A 65 15.25 5.91 11.58
CA VAL A 65 15.03 7.31 11.20
C VAL A 65 14.55 7.42 9.76
N ILE A 66 15.19 6.68 8.84
CA ILE A 66 14.75 6.59 7.45
C ILE A 66 13.31 6.09 7.37
N TYR A 67 12.95 5.07 8.15
CA TYR A 67 11.60 4.55 8.17
C TYR A 67 10.56 5.57 8.62
N VAL A 68 10.78 6.29 9.72
CA VAL A 68 9.79 7.28 10.19
C VAL A 68 9.60 8.39 9.16
N ILE A 69 10.69 8.89 8.57
CA ILE A 69 10.66 10.01 7.62
C ILE A 69 10.06 9.59 6.28
N TYR A 70 10.33 8.38 5.78
CA TYR A 70 9.87 7.96 4.45
C TYR A 70 8.53 7.22 4.50
N LEU A 71 8.31 6.35 5.49
CA LEU A 71 7.14 5.49 5.53
C LEU A 71 5.86 6.28 5.82
N LEU A 72 5.89 7.25 6.75
CA LEU A 72 4.70 8.03 7.08
C LEU A 72 4.20 8.88 5.90
N PRO A 73 5.03 9.71 5.24
CA PRO A 73 4.59 10.47 4.07
C PRO A 73 4.19 9.57 2.90
N TYR A 74 4.90 8.45 2.70
CA TYR A 74 4.59 7.51 1.62
C TYR A 74 3.25 6.82 1.83
N VAL A 75 2.92 6.40 3.06
CA VAL A 75 1.60 5.82 3.38
C VAL A 75 0.49 6.85 3.15
N VAL A 76 0.66 8.09 3.60
CA VAL A 76 -0.32 9.16 3.37
C VAL A 76 -0.52 9.39 1.87
N TRP A 77 0.57 9.50 1.11
CA TRP A 77 0.51 9.64 -0.34
C TRP A 77 -0.19 8.44 -1.00
N MET A 78 0.09 7.21 -0.55
CA MET A 78 -0.53 6.00 -1.05
C MET A 78 -2.04 6.00 -0.79
N LEU A 79 -2.48 6.44 0.39
CA LEU A 79 -3.90 6.56 0.73
C LEU A 79 -4.61 7.59 -0.15
N VAL A 80 -4.03 8.78 -0.34
CA VAL A 80 -4.57 9.82 -1.23
C VAL A 80 -4.66 9.32 -2.68
N ARG A 81 -3.68 8.52 -3.13
CA ARG A 81 -3.67 8.00 -4.50
C ARG A 81 -4.61 6.81 -4.68
N ALA A 82 -4.80 6.00 -3.63
CA ALA A 82 -5.77 4.92 -3.59
C ALA A 82 -7.21 5.44 -3.76
N GLN A 83 -7.52 6.63 -3.22
CA GLN A 83 -8.84 7.27 -3.38
C GLN A 83 -9.22 7.53 -4.85
N ARG A 84 -8.25 7.65 -5.78
CA ARG A 84 -8.56 7.82 -7.21
C ARG A 84 -9.26 6.59 -7.81
N TYR A 85 -9.06 5.41 -7.24
CA TYR A 85 -9.73 4.18 -7.67
C TYR A 85 -11.14 4.05 -7.07
N ASP A 86 -11.52 4.94 -6.15
CA ASP A 86 -12.86 5.03 -5.55
C ASP A 86 -13.80 5.95 -6.37
N HIS A 87 -13.31 6.54 -7.47
CA HIS A 87 -14.07 7.45 -8.36
C HIS A 87 -14.95 8.47 -7.61
N ASN A 88 -14.41 9.07 -6.54
CA ASN A 88 -15.09 10.15 -5.80
C ASN A 88 -14.95 11.50 -6.51
#